data_AF-A0A961ICY0-F1
#
_entry.id   AF-A0A961ICY0-F1
#
_cell.length_a   1.000
_cell.length_b   1.000
_cell.length_c   1.000
_cell.angle_alpha   90.00
_cell.angle_beta   90.00
_cell.angle_gamma   90.00
#
_symmetry.space_group_name_H-M   'P 1'
#
loop_
_entity.id
_entity.type
_entity.pdbx_description
1 polymer ?
#
loop_
_entity_poly.entity_id
_entity_poly.type
_entity_poly.pdbx_seq_one_letter_code
_entity_poly.pdbx_strand_id
1 'polypeptide(L)'
;ISPRYVQDKISNALVVNSQSSNLNPFMLLNELEEGLKHHSLIANEDMRDHYRQLITVVKEEYTDIVKNEVQRAIAADEEALTRLCGNYLDNVKAYTQKERVKNKFTGEYEEPDERLMRSIEERIDIPDTRKDDFRREIMNYIGALSMDGKTFDYKTNERLQKALEMKLFEDQKDTIKLTSLVSNVVDAETQEKIDIVKARLIRNYGYDEESATDVLQYVASIFARGDTKKNSDAA
;
A
#
# COMPACT_ATOMS: atom_id res chain seq x y z
N ILE A 1 17.62 21.70 -21.88
CA ILE A 1 16.14 21.73 -22.09
C ILE A 1 15.62 23.12 -21.72
N SER A 2 14.75 23.71 -22.54
CA SER A 2 14.16 25.03 -22.26
C SER A 2 12.75 24.90 -21.67
N PRO A 3 12.23 25.91 -20.94
CA PRO A 3 10.84 25.92 -20.48
C PRO A 3 9.84 25.78 -21.62
N ARG A 4 10.14 26.35 -22.79
CA ARG A 4 9.31 26.25 -24.00
C ARG A 4 9.16 24.81 -24.48
N TYR A 5 10.25 24.03 -24.46
CA TYR A 5 10.17 22.60 -24.78
C TYR A 5 9.19 21.87 -23.86
N VAL A 6 9.27 22.12 -22.55
CA VAL A 6 8.36 21.48 -21.58
C VAL A 6 6.91 21.89 -21.84
N GLN A 7 6.66 23.18 -22.10
CA GLN A 7 5.32 23.68 -22.45
C GLN A 7 4.76 23.01 -23.71
N ASP A 8 5.57 22.93 -24.79
CA ASP A 8 5.18 22.30 -26.05
C ASP A 8 4.82 20.82 -25.81
N LYS A 9 5.57 20.13 -24.94
CA LYS A 9 5.33 18.73 -24.59
C LYS A 9 4.06 18.52 -23.78
N ILE A 10 3.75 19.43 -22.86
CA ILE A 10 2.45 19.42 -22.17
C ILE A 10 1.32 19.63 -23.17
N SER A 11 1.44 20.59 -24.10
CA SER A 11 0.42 20.83 -25.13
C SER A 11 0.23 19.63 -26.05
N ASN A 12 1.30 18.97 -26.48
CA ASN A 12 1.21 17.75 -27.27
C ASN A 12 0.51 16.63 -26.52
N ALA A 13 0.86 16.42 -25.25
CA ALA A 13 0.25 15.38 -24.44
C ALA A 13 -1.27 15.58 -24.30
N LEU A 14 -1.74 16.83 -24.19
CA LEU A 14 -3.17 17.16 -24.19
C LEU A 14 -3.85 16.86 -25.54
N VAL A 15 -3.19 17.16 -26.67
CA VAL A 15 -3.75 16.93 -28.01
C VAL A 15 -3.84 15.44 -28.33
N VAL A 16 -2.78 14.68 -28.02
CA VAL A 16 -2.72 13.23 -28.27
C VAL A 16 -3.75 12.49 -27.43
N ASN A 17 -3.98 12.92 -26.19
CA ASN A 17 -4.92 12.28 -25.26
C ASN A 17 -6.29 13.01 -25.22
N SER A 18 -6.75 13.52 -26.36
CA SER A 18 -7.99 14.32 -26.47
C SER A 18 -9.30 13.65 -26.01
N GLN A 19 -9.27 12.33 -25.77
CA GLN A 19 -10.42 11.55 -25.28
C GLN A 19 -10.39 11.34 -23.76
N SER A 20 -9.27 11.62 -23.09
CA SER A 20 -9.18 11.54 -21.63
C SER A 20 -9.59 12.86 -21.00
N SER A 21 -10.20 12.80 -19.81
CA SER A 21 -10.67 14.00 -19.11
C SER A 21 -9.56 14.69 -18.33
N ASN A 22 -8.45 14.00 -18.09
CA ASN A 22 -7.30 14.49 -17.37
C ASN A 22 -5.98 14.04 -18.03
N LEU A 23 -4.85 14.57 -17.53
CA LEU A 23 -3.52 14.17 -17.98
C LEU A 23 -2.81 13.50 -16.82
N ASN A 24 -2.52 12.20 -16.94
CA ASN A 24 -1.74 11.51 -15.92
C ASN A 24 -0.22 11.72 -16.12
N PRO A 25 0.61 11.54 -15.08
CA PRO A 25 2.05 11.78 -15.16
C PRO A 25 2.77 10.95 -16.23
N PHE A 26 2.31 9.73 -16.52
CA PHE A 26 2.94 8.88 -17.54
C PHE A 26 2.71 9.40 -18.95
N MET A 27 1.54 9.96 -19.25
CA MET A 27 1.27 10.61 -20.54
C MET A 27 2.29 11.73 -20.81
N LEU A 28 2.55 12.57 -19.80
CA LEU A 28 3.54 13.65 -19.92
C LEU A 28 4.98 13.13 -20.01
N LEU A 29 5.36 12.19 -19.14
CA LEU A 29 6.72 11.65 -19.10
C LEU A 29 7.08 10.91 -20.40
N ASN A 30 6.13 10.19 -21.00
CA ASN A 30 6.32 9.53 -22.29
C ASN A 30 6.52 10.55 -23.41
N GLU A 31 5.69 11.59 -23.47
CA GLU A 31 5.83 12.66 -24.47
C GLU A 31 7.18 13.41 -24.32
N LEU A 32 7.60 13.69 -23.08
CA LEU A 32 8.90 14.27 -22.77
C LEU A 32 10.04 13.38 -23.26
N GLU A 33 9.97 12.07 -23.01
CA GLU A 33 10.99 11.09 -23.40
C GLU A 33 11.08 10.93 -24.92
N GLU A 34 9.94 10.81 -25.61
CA GLU A 34 9.88 10.73 -27.08
C GLU A 34 10.42 12.01 -27.74
N GLY A 35 10.10 13.16 -27.17
CA GLY A 35 10.58 14.45 -27.64
C GLY A 35 12.10 14.59 -27.64
N LEU A 36 12.81 13.91 -26.73
CA LEU A 36 14.28 13.96 -26.66
C LEU A 36 14.93 13.39 -27.93
N LYS A 37 14.29 12.43 -28.61
CA LYS A 37 14.83 11.80 -29.83
C LYS A 37 14.98 12.78 -30.98
N HIS A 38 14.08 13.75 -31.08
CA HIS A 38 13.97 14.67 -32.22
C HIS A 38 14.40 16.11 -31.87
N HIS A 39 14.91 16.33 -30.65
CA HIS A 39 15.25 17.68 -30.19
C HIS A 39 16.61 18.13 -30.73
N SER A 40 16.58 19.04 -31.70
CA SER A 40 17.75 19.54 -32.43
C SER A 40 18.81 20.25 -31.57
N LEU A 41 18.44 20.79 -30.40
CA LEU A 41 19.38 21.48 -29.50
C LEU A 41 20.09 20.55 -28.51
N ILE A 42 19.84 19.24 -28.53
CA ILE A 42 20.58 18.29 -27.70
C ILE A 42 21.81 17.84 -28.49
N ALA A 43 22.99 18.28 -28.01
CA ALA A 43 24.24 18.25 -28.75
C ALA A 43 24.79 16.85 -29.04
N ASN A 44 24.54 15.87 -28.17
CA ASN A 44 25.07 14.50 -28.29
C ASN A 44 24.16 13.46 -27.62
N GLU A 45 24.49 12.18 -27.82
CA GLU A 45 23.72 11.08 -27.23
C GLU A 45 23.90 10.99 -25.72
N ASP A 46 25.10 11.26 -25.19
CA ASP A 46 25.37 11.24 -23.74
C ASP A 46 24.42 12.16 -22.96
N MET A 47 24.13 13.34 -23.51
CA MET A 47 23.19 14.29 -22.91
C MET A 47 21.73 13.81 -23.03
N ARG A 48 21.37 13.09 -24.10
CA ARG A 48 20.05 12.44 -24.22
C ARG A 48 19.90 11.34 -23.20
N ASP A 49 20.92 10.51 -23.01
CA ASP A 49 20.94 9.44 -22.02
C ASP A 49 20.85 10.00 -20.60
N HIS A 50 21.56 11.08 -20.31
CA HIS A 50 21.44 11.76 -19.02
C HIS A 50 20.00 12.23 -18.76
N TYR A 51 19.32 12.81 -19.77
CA TYR A 51 17.92 13.23 -19.61
C TYR A 51 16.95 12.05 -19.48
N ARG A 52 17.18 10.94 -20.19
CA ARG A 52 16.41 9.70 -20.00
C ARG A 52 16.57 9.17 -18.57
N GLN A 53 17.78 9.19 -18.02
CA GLN A 53 18.03 8.79 -16.62
C GLN A 53 17.27 9.67 -15.64
N LEU A 54 17.22 11.00 -15.85
CA LEU A 54 16.44 11.89 -14.99
C LEU A 54 14.93 11.57 -15.06
N ILE A 55 14.40 11.26 -16.25
CA ILE A 55 13.01 10.82 -16.40
C ILE A 55 12.77 9.50 -15.64
N THR A 56 13.71 8.56 -15.68
CA THR A 56 13.63 7.31 -14.90
C THR A 56 13.56 7.59 -13.41
N VAL A 57 14.40 8.48 -12.87
CA VAL A 57 14.37 8.86 -11.45
C VAL A 57 13.00 9.45 -11.07
N VAL A 58 12.43 10.30 -11.94
CA VAL A 58 11.08 10.86 -11.69
C VAL A 58 10.00 9.76 -11.72
N LYS A 59 10.10 8.78 -12.63
CA LYS A 59 9.18 7.63 -12.68
C LYS A 59 9.27 6.79 -11.40
N GLU A 60 10.48 6.56 -10.88
CA GLU A 60 10.72 5.85 -9.62
C GLU A 60 10.14 6.61 -8.42
N GLU A 61 10.40 7.91 -8.32
CA GLU A 61 9.85 8.74 -7.24
C GLU A 61 8.32 8.77 -7.27
N TYR A 62 7.74 8.97 -8.46
CA TYR A 62 6.28 8.91 -8.62
C TYR A 62 5.71 7.56 -8.20
N THR A 63 6.39 6.48 -8.56
CA THR A 63 6.01 5.11 -8.17
C THR A 63 5.95 4.95 -6.66
N ASP A 64 6.93 5.48 -5.94
CA ASP A 64 6.98 5.36 -4.50
C ASP A 64 5.96 6.27 -3.81
N ILE A 65 5.71 7.47 -4.34
CA ILE A 65 4.61 8.34 -3.89
C ILE A 65 3.27 7.60 -3.98
N VAL A 66 2.89 7.12 -5.16
CA VAL A 66 1.56 6.50 -5.36
C VAL A 66 1.38 5.20 -4.58
N LYS A 67 2.44 4.40 -4.42
CA LYS A 67 2.40 3.22 -3.54
C LYS A 67 2.08 3.62 -2.10
N ASN A 68 2.77 4.63 -1.58
CA ASN A 68 2.58 5.09 -0.20
C ASN A 68 1.18 5.66 0.02
N GLU A 69 0.65 6.44 -0.94
CA GLU A 69 -0.69 7.01 -0.86
C GLU A 69 -1.78 5.94 -0.90
N VAL A 70 -1.67 4.96 -1.82
CA VAL A 70 -2.60 3.82 -1.90
C VAL A 70 -2.53 2.98 -0.63
N GLN A 71 -1.34 2.67 -0.12
CA GLN A 71 -1.14 1.96 1.14
C GLN A 71 -1.84 2.68 2.30
N ARG A 72 -1.68 4.00 2.40
CA ARG A 72 -2.34 4.82 3.44
C ARG A 72 -3.86 4.87 3.25
N ALA A 73 -4.35 4.94 2.02
CA ALA A 73 -5.79 4.94 1.74
C ALA A 73 -6.45 3.62 2.16
N ILE A 74 -5.75 2.50 1.97
CA ILE A 74 -6.16 1.17 2.45
C ILE A 74 -6.11 1.10 3.98
N ALA A 75 -4.99 1.49 4.57
CA ALA A 75 -4.76 1.46 6.01
C ALA A 75 -5.72 2.36 6.80
N ALA A 76 -6.31 3.38 6.18
CA ALA A 76 -7.35 4.20 6.79
C ALA A 76 -8.69 3.47 7.03
N ASP A 77 -8.77 2.17 6.78
CA ASP A 77 -9.87 1.32 7.24
C ASP A 77 -9.73 1.03 8.75
N GLU A 78 -10.21 1.98 9.56
CA GLU A 78 -10.16 1.88 11.01
C GLU A 78 -10.91 0.67 11.56
N GLU A 79 -12.01 0.24 10.91
CA GLU A 79 -12.76 -0.93 11.33
C GLU A 79 -11.97 -2.21 11.11
N ALA A 80 -11.34 -2.36 9.94
CA ALA A 80 -10.50 -3.51 9.65
C ALA A 80 -9.27 -3.56 10.57
N LEU A 81 -8.61 -2.41 10.81
CA LEU A 81 -7.51 -2.32 11.77
C LEU A 81 -7.95 -2.70 13.19
N THR A 82 -9.12 -2.21 13.63
CA THR A 82 -9.65 -2.52 14.97
C THR A 82 -9.95 -4.02 15.11
N ARG A 83 -10.54 -4.64 14.08
CA ARG A 83 -10.76 -6.10 14.05
C ARG A 83 -9.45 -6.90 14.08
N LEU A 84 -8.47 -6.50 13.26
CA LEU A 84 -7.16 -7.15 13.20
C LEU A 84 -6.42 -7.01 14.53
N CYS A 85 -6.42 -5.81 15.12
CA CYS A 85 -5.83 -5.55 16.42
C CYS A 85 -6.51 -6.38 17.51
N GLY A 86 -7.85 -6.41 17.56
CA GLY A 86 -8.59 -7.20 18.55
C GLY A 86 -8.22 -8.68 18.49
N ASN A 87 -8.21 -9.25 17.29
CA ASN A 87 -7.81 -10.65 17.09
C ASN A 87 -6.34 -10.87 17.49
N TYR A 88 -5.42 -9.95 17.18
CA TYR A 88 -4.03 -10.05 17.62
C TYR A 88 -3.91 -10.05 19.14
N LEU A 89 -4.57 -9.11 19.82
CA LEU A 89 -4.51 -8.97 21.28
C LEU A 89 -5.14 -10.16 22.01
N ASP A 90 -6.24 -10.71 21.50
CA ASP A 90 -6.87 -11.91 22.07
C ASP A 90 -5.89 -13.10 22.06
N ASN A 91 -5.15 -13.27 20.96
CA ASN A 91 -4.13 -14.31 20.83
C ASN A 91 -2.90 -14.03 21.71
N VAL A 92 -2.43 -12.78 21.78
CA VAL A 92 -1.29 -12.38 22.63
C VAL A 92 -1.62 -12.59 24.11
N LYS A 93 -2.84 -12.24 24.53
CA LYS A 93 -3.32 -12.46 25.90
C LYS A 93 -3.33 -13.96 26.22
N ALA A 94 -3.95 -14.77 25.37
CA ALA A 94 -4.01 -16.21 25.56
C ALA A 94 -2.60 -16.84 25.61
N TYR A 95 -1.71 -16.42 24.72
CA TYR A 95 -0.32 -16.88 24.68
C TYR A 95 0.46 -16.55 25.96
N THR A 96 0.38 -15.30 26.42
CA THR A 96 1.13 -14.84 27.60
C THR A 96 0.57 -15.39 28.91
N GLN A 97 -0.75 -15.60 28.99
CA GLN A 97 -1.43 -16.11 30.19
C GLN A 97 -1.57 -17.65 30.19
N LYS A 98 -1.15 -18.32 29.12
CA LYS A 98 -1.37 -19.77 28.89
C LYS A 98 -2.85 -20.15 28.98
N GLU A 99 -3.68 -19.27 28.43
CA GLU A 99 -5.12 -19.47 28.27
C GLU A 99 -5.43 -19.86 26.83
N ARG A 100 -6.69 -20.21 26.58
CA ARG A 100 -7.19 -20.60 25.25
C ARG A 100 -8.07 -19.48 24.69
N VAL A 101 -8.03 -19.27 23.38
CA VAL A 101 -8.87 -18.28 22.70
C VAL A 101 -10.21 -18.93 22.36
N LYS A 102 -11.31 -18.22 22.62
CA LYS A 102 -12.63 -18.71 22.22
C LYS A 102 -12.85 -18.40 20.74
N ASN A 103 -13.04 -19.43 19.93
CA ASN A 103 -13.39 -19.28 18.52
C ASN A 103 -14.81 -18.72 18.41
N LYS A 104 -14.96 -17.63 17.66
CA LYS A 104 -16.25 -16.90 17.52
C LYS A 104 -17.29 -17.68 16.72
N PHE A 105 -16.87 -18.66 15.91
CA PHE A 105 -17.74 -19.43 15.02
C PHE A 105 -18.16 -20.76 15.63
N THR A 106 -17.22 -21.49 16.23
CA THR A 106 -17.49 -22.81 16.84
C THR A 106 -17.87 -22.68 18.32
N GLY A 107 -17.49 -21.57 18.98
CA GLY A 107 -17.62 -21.39 20.41
C GLY A 107 -16.63 -22.21 21.24
N GLU A 108 -15.80 -23.02 20.60
CA GLU A 108 -14.79 -23.86 21.24
C GLU A 108 -13.56 -23.05 21.66
N TYR A 109 -12.86 -23.55 22.66
CA TYR A 109 -11.57 -23.00 23.06
C TYR A 109 -10.47 -23.64 22.22
N GLU A 110 -9.61 -22.81 21.65
CA GLU A 110 -8.50 -23.19 20.77
C GLU A 110 -7.19 -22.61 21.32
N GLU A 111 -6.07 -23.21 20.92
CA GLU A 111 -4.76 -22.66 21.24
C GLU A 111 -4.54 -21.32 20.51
N PRO A 112 -3.79 -20.38 21.10
CA PRO A 112 -3.49 -19.11 20.45
C PRO A 112 -2.79 -19.31 19.10
N ASP A 113 -3.27 -18.60 18.08
CA ASP A 113 -2.72 -18.65 16.73
C ASP A 113 -1.40 -17.88 16.64
N GLU A 114 -0.30 -18.60 16.90
CA GLU A 114 1.04 -18.05 16.74
C GLU A 114 1.36 -17.64 15.30
N ARG A 115 0.77 -18.28 14.29
CA ARG A 115 1.02 -17.91 12.89
C ARG A 115 0.45 -16.53 12.59
N LEU A 116 -0.76 -16.26 13.05
CA LEU A 116 -1.36 -14.93 12.97
C LEU A 116 -0.49 -13.89 13.66
N MET A 117 -0.09 -14.13 14.91
CA MET A 117 0.74 -13.20 15.67
C MET A 117 2.08 -12.92 14.96
N ARG A 118 2.78 -13.97 14.50
CA ARG A 118 4.03 -13.83 13.75
C ARG A 118 3.85 -13.04 12.46
N SER A 119 2.75 -13.25 11.73
CA SER A 119 2.48 -12.55 10.47
C SER A 119 2.35 -11.02 10.62
N ILE A 120 2.03 -10.53 11.82
CA ILE A 120 2.01 -9.11 12.20
C ILE A 120 3.38 -8.67 12.71
N GLU A 121 3.94 -9.41 13.67
CA GLU A 121 5.21 -9.08 14.35
C GLU A 121 6.39 -8.98 13.37
N GLU A 122 6.40 -9.83 12.34
CA GLU A 122 7.46 -9.83 11.32
C GLU A 122 7.42 -8.60 10.41
N ARG A 123 6.30 -7.88 10.32
CA ARG A 123 6.18 -6.66 9.49
C ARG A 123 6.98 -5.48 10.04
N ILE A 124 7.35 -5.55 11.32
CA ILE A 124 8.22 -4.59 12.00
C ILE A 124 9.51 -5.27 12.47
N ASP A 125 9.94 -6.30 11.75
CA ASP A 125 11.23 -6.98 11.90
C ASP A 125 11.48 -7.57 13.29
N ILE A 126 10.43 -8.06 13.97
CA ILE A 126 10.60 -8.77 15.25
C ILE A 126 11.09 -10.20 14.97
N PRO A 127 12.35 -10.55 15.31
CA PRO A 127 12.85 -11.89 15.12
C PRO A 127 12.14 -12.88 16.06
N ASP A 128 12.13 -14.16 15.71
CA ASP A 128 11.49 -15.21 16.52
C ASP A 128 12.05 -15.24 17.95
N THR A 129 13.35 -14.97 18.13
CA THR A 129 14.01 -14.88 19.44
C THR A 129 13.49 -13.78 20.35
N ARG A 130 12.79 -12.76 19.81
CA ARG A 130 12.25 -11.62 20.56
C ARG A 130 10.73 -11.58 20.61
N LYS A 131 10.04 -12.59 20.05
CA LYS A 131 8.57 -12.60 20.01
C LYS A 131 7.95 -12.57 21.41
N ASP A 132 8.53 -13.33 22.35
CA ASP A 132 8.01 -13.43 23.71
C ASP A 132 8.16 -12.11 24.47
N ASP A 133 9.30 -11.45 24.31
CA ASP A 133 9.56 -10.14 24.90
C ASP A 133 8.59 -9.10 24.35
N PHE A 134 8.38 -9.08 23.04
CA PHE A 134 7.45 -8.14 22.40
C PHE A 134 6.00 -8.38 22.86
N ARG A 135 5.55 -9.63 22.90
CA ARG A 135 4.20 -9.99 23.37
C ARG A 135 4.00 -9.58 24.84
N ARG A 136 5.01 -9.78 25.70
CA ARG A 136 4.98 -9.32 27.10
C ARG A 136 4.99 -7.81 27.22
N GLU A 137 5.75 -7.11 26.38
CA GLU A 137 5.79 -5.64 26.33
C GLU A 137 4.38 -5.08 26.03
N ILE A 138 3.68 -5.65 25.04
CA ILE A 138 2.30 -5.28 24.70
C ILE A 138 1.35 -5.52 25.88
N MET A 139 1.42 -6.70 26.53
CA MET A 139 0.55 -7.01 27.68
C MET A 139 0.82 -6.13 28.89
N ASN A 140 2.09 -5.81 29.17
CA ASN A 140 2.45 -4.90 30.25
C ASN A 140 1.93 -3.49 29.98
N TYR A 141 2.01 -3.04 28.73
CA TYR A 141 1.47 -1.74 28.33
C TYR A 141 -0.06 -1.67 28.48
N ILE A 142 -0.78 -2.71 28.06
CA ILE A 142 -2.23 -2.83 28.27
C ILE A 142 -2.57 -2.85 29.76
N GLY A 143 -1.81 -3.62 30.56
CA GLY A 143 -1.99 -3.70 32.00
C GLY A 143 -1.80 -2.36 32.71
N ALA A 144 -0.76 -1.60 32.34
CA ALA A 144 -0.51 -0.27 32.88
C ALA A 144 -1.65 0.71 32.54
N LEU A 145 -2.14 0.71 31.29
CA LEU A 145 -3.28 1.54 30.91
C LEU A 145 -4.57 1.16 31.65
N SER A 146 -4.81 -0.14 31.83
CA SER A 146 -5.98 -0.61 32.57
C SER A 146 -5.94 -0.23 34.06
N MET A 147 -4.76 -0.18 34.68
CA MET A 147 -4.60 0.30 36.06
C MET A 147 -4.95 1.78 36.21
N ASP A 148 -4.69 2.58 35.17
CA ASP A 148 -5.05 4.00 35.10
C ASP A 148 -6.53 4.22 34.70
N GLY A 149 -7.31 3.15 34.53
CA GLY A 149 -8.70 3.22 34.05
C GLY A 149 -8.84 3.62 32.58
N LYS A 150 -7.77 3.53 31.79
CA LYS A 150 -7.75 3.86 30.37
C LYS A 150 -7.96 2.61 29.53
N THR A 151 -8.59 2.80 28.37
CA THR A 151 -8.71 1.77 27.35
C THR A 151 -7.48 1.76 26.47
N PHE A 152 -7.03 0.56 26.07
CA PHE A 152 -5.97 0.42 25.10
C PHE A 152 -6.44 0.89 23.71
N ASP A 153 -5.62 1.68 23.04
CA ASP A 153 -5.79 2.08 21.64
C ASP A 153 -4.48 1.75 20.90
N TYR A 154 -4.56 1.02 19.79
CA TYR A 154 -3.38 0.66 19.01
C TYR A 154 -2.65 1.89 18.46
N LYS A 155 -3.36 3.01 18.28
CA LYS A 155 -2.80 4.29 17.81
C LYS A 155 -1.80 4.90 18.79
N THR A 156 -1.82 4.50 20.06
CA THR A 156 -0.85 5.02 21.06
C THR A 156 0.49 4.28 21.03
N ASN A 157 0.61 3.20 20.23
CA ASN A 157 1.84 2.45 20.05
C ASN A 157 2.22 2.44 18.56
N GLU A 158 3.14 3.33 18.17
CA GLU A 158 3.57 3.49 16.76
C GLU A 158 4.09 2.19 16.14
N ARG A 159 4.78 1.34 16.92
CA ARG A 159 5.32 0.07 16.42
C ARG A 159 4.18 -0.89 16.08
N LEU A 160 3.22 -1.06 16.98
CA LEU A 160 2.07 -1.94 16.75
C LEU A 160 1.18 -1.39 15.62
N GLN A 161 0.92 -0.07 15.62
CA GLN A 161 0.15 0.57 14.56
C GLN A 161 0.76 0.26 13.19
N LYS A 162 2.06 0.51 13.01
CA LYS A 162 2.75 0.25 11.75
C LYS A 162 2.69 -1.24 11.35
N ALA A 163 2.85 -2.16 12.31
CA ALA A 163 2.75 -3.58 12.06
C ALA A 163 1.37 -4.00 11.54
N LEU A 164 0.31 -3.47 12.17
CA LEU A 164 -1.08 -3.72 11.79
C LEU A 164 -1.41 -3.12 10.42
N GLU A 165 -0.96 -1.89 10.13
CA GLU A 165 -1.14 -1.25 8.83
C GLU A 165 -0.47 -2.05 7.71
N MET A 166 0.78 -2.49 7.92
CA MET A 166 1.52 -3.30 6.96
C MET A 166 0.91 -4.68 6.76
N LYS A 167 0.38 -5.31 7.83
CA LYS A 167 -0.33 -6.59 7.72
C LYS A 167 -1.66 -6.45 6.99
N LEU A 168 -2.48 -5.48 7.37
CA LEU A 168 -3.77 -5.22 6.73
C LEU A 168 -3.59 -4.96 5.23
N PHE A 169 -2.57 -4.17 4.89
CA PHE A 169 -2.21 -3.93 3.50
C PHE A 169 -1.84 -5.21 2.76
N GLU A 170 -1.01 -6.09 3.35
CA GLU A 170 -0.67 -7.37 2.73
C GLU A 170 -1.91 -8.25 2.52
N ASP A 171 -2.81 -8.31 3.51
CA ASP A 171 -4.03 -9.12 3.43
C ASP A 171 -4.99 -8.62 2.35
N GLN A 172 -5.02 -7.30 2.10
CA GLN A 172 -5.83 -6.70 1.04
C GLN A 172 -5.13 -6.64 -0.32
N LYS A 173 -3.81 -6.85 -0.37
CA LYS A 173 -3.01 -6.79 -1.60
C LYS A 173 -3.57 -7.72 -2.69
N ASP A 174 -3.99 -8.92 -2.33
CA ASP A 174 -4.51 -9.88 -3.31
C ASP A 174 -5.92 -9.54 -3.79
N THR A 175 -6.76 -8.94 -2.94
CA THR A 175 -8.05 -8.36 -3.36
C THR A 175 -7.85 -7.24 -4.38
N ILE A 176 -6.78 -6.45 -4.23
CA ILE A 176 -6.38 -5.37 -5.15
C ILE A 176 -5.75 -5.92 -6.44
N LYS A 177 -5.04 -7.06 -6.38
CA LYS A 177 -4.51 -7.72 -7.58
C LYS A 177 -5.59 -8.40 -8.42
N LEU A 178 -6.58 -9.04 -7.79
CA LEU A 178 -7.62 -9.81 -8.50
C LEU A 178 -8.55 -8.92 -9.34
N THR A 179 -8.66 -7.64 -8.96
CA THR A 179 -9.57 -6.67 -9.58
C THR A 179 -8.95 -5.89 -10.74
N SER A 180 -7.61 -5.83 -10.81
CA SER A 180 -6.89 -5.08 -11.86
C SER A 180 -6.45 -5.94 -13.05
N LEU A 181 -6.37 -7.27 -12.90
CA LEU A 181 -5.97 -8.20 -13.96
C LEU A 181 -7.17 -9.03 -14.42
N VAL A 182 -8.00 -8.44 -15.30
CA VAL A 182 -8.83 -9.15 -16.28
C VAL A 182 -9.91 -10.08 -15.70
N SER A 183 -11.13 -9.58 -15.50
CA SER A 183 -12.38 -10.14 -16.07
C SER A 183 -13.63 -9.50 -15.44
N ASN A 184 -14.66 -9.34 -16.29
CA ASN A 184 -15.85 -8.50 -16.14
C ASN A 184 -16.85 -8.86 -15.02
N VAL A 185 -16.41 -9.38 -13.87
CA VAL A 185 -17.28 -9.58 -12.71
C VAL A 185 -16.46 -9.36 -11.44
N VAL A 186 -16.38 -8.11 -11.00
CA VAL A 186 -16.03 -7.81 -9.60
C VAL A 186 -17.32 -8.00 -8.79
N ASP A 187 -17.28 -8.77 -7.72
CA ASP A 187 -18.43 -8.91 -6.84
C ASP A 187 -18.75 -7.56 -6.15
N ALA A 188 -20.01 -7.38 -5.74
CA ALA A 188 -20.47 -6.10 -5.20
C ALA A 188 -19.70 -5.67 -3.93
N GLU A 189 -19.25 -6.61 -3.11
CA GLU A 189 -18.50 -6.33 -1.87
C GLU A 189 -17.08 -5.85 -2.18
N THR A 190 -16.43 -6.46 -3.17
CA THR A 190 -15.10 -6.03 -3.62
C THR A 190 -15.16 -4.66 -4.30
N GLN A 191 -16.20 -4.39 -5.08
CA GLN A 191 -16.39 -3.07 -5.70
C GLN A 191 -16.59 -1.98 -4.64
N GLU A 192 -17.38 -2.25 -3.60
CA GLU A 192 -17.58 -1.32 -2.48
C GLU A 192 -16.25 -0.99 -1.77
N LYS A 193 -15.38 -2.00 -1.56
CA LYS A 193 -14.04 -1.78 -0.99
C LYS A 193 -13.17 -0.89 -1.88
N ILE A 194 -13.20 -1.11 -3.20
CA ILE A 194 -12.48 -0.26 -4.16
C ILE A 194 -12.99 1.18 -4.06
N ASP A 195 -14.30 1.37 -4.07
CA ASP A 195 -14.92 2.69 -4.04
C ASP A 195 -14.58 3.44 -2.75
N ILE A 196 -14.50 2.74 -1.61
CA ILE A 196 -14.02 3.31 -0.34
C ILE A 196 -12.57 3.80 -0.45
N VAL A 197 -11.69 2.99 -1.05
CA VAL A 197 -10.27 3.38 -1.24
C VAL A 197 -10.17 4.58 -2.19
N LYS A 198 -10.91 4.58 -3.31
CA LYS A 198 -11.00 5.72 -4.24
C LYS A 198 -11.48 6.98 -3.53
N ALA A 199 -12.56 6.90 -2.76
CA ALA A 199 -13.08 8.03 -1.99
C ALA A 199 -12.05 8.61 -1.02
N ARG A 200 -11.20 7.77 -0.41
CA ARG A 200 -10.10 8.21 0.45
C ARG A 200 -8.96 8.85 -0.34
N LEU A 201 -8.62 8.32 -1.52
CA LEU A 201 -7.65 8.94 -2.43
C LEU A 201 -8.10 10.34 -2.83
N ILE A 202 -9.35 10.48 -3.26
CA ILE A 202 -9.97 11.76 -3.62
C ILE A 202 -9.94 12.73 -2.44
N ARG A 203 -10.44 12.31 -1.26
CA ARG A 203 -10.58 13.18 -0.09
C ARG A 203 -9.24 13.63 0.49
N ASN A 204 -8.27 12.72 0.59
CA ASN A 204 -7.04 12.96 1.35
C ASN A 204 -5.87 13.44 0.48
N TYR A 205 -5.89 13.14 -0.82
CA TYR A 205 -4.79 13.45 -1.75
C TYR A 205 -5.22 14.27 -2.97
N GLY A 206 -6.53 14.51 -3.15
CA GLY A 206 -7.04 15.41 -4.19
C GLY A 206 -7.14 14.79 -5.58
N TYR A 207 -7.12 13.45 -5.68
CA TYR A 207 -7.40 12.76 -6.93
C TYR A 207 -8.82 13.04 -7.44
N ASP A 208 -9.02 12.93 -8.75
CA ASP A 208 -10.35 12.76 -9.34
C ASP A 208 -10.69 11.26 -9.51
N GLU A 209 -11.89 10.95 -9.98
CA GLU A 209 -12.38 9.58 -10.14
C GLU A 209 -11.58 8.73 -11.16
N GLU A 210 -11.16 9.33 -12.27
CA GLU A 210 -10.39 8.65 -13.33
C GLU A 210 -8.95 8.44 -12.83
N SER A 211 -8.32 9.48 -12.29
CA SER A 211 -6.97 9.43 -11.72
C SER A 211 -6.85 8.45 -10.55
N ALA A 212 -7.84 8.37 -9.66
CA ALA A 212 -7.86 7.39 -8.57
C ALA A 212 -7.94 5.95 -9.09
N THR A 213 -8.68 5.73 -10.18
CA THR A 213 -8.77 4.42 -10.85
C THR A 213 -7.43 4.04 -11.48
N ASP A 214 -6.83 4.96 -12.24
CA ASP A 214 -5.54 4.77 -12.90
C ASP A 214 -4.42 4.46 -11.90
N VAL A 215 -4.36 5.19 -10.79
CA VAL A 215 -3.36 4.98 -9.74
C VAL A 215 -3.52 3.60 -9.10
N LEU A 216 -4.75 3.18 -8.78
CA LEU A 216 -5.00 1.86 -8.22
C LEU A 216 -4.58 0.75 -9.20
N GLN A 217 -4.93 0.87 -10.48
CA GLN A 217 -4.52 -0.09 -11.51
C GLN A 217 -3.00 -0.14 -11.67
N TYR A 218 -2.34 1.02 -11.70
CA TYR A 218 -0.90 1.12 -11.83
C TYR A 218 -0.18 0.46 -10.65
N VAL A 219 -0.58 0.80 -9.42
CA VAL A 219 -0.02 0.23 -8.19
C VAL A 219 -0.27 -1.28 -8.11
N ALA A 220 -1.45 -1.76 -8.49
CA ALA A 220 -1.75 -3.19 -8.54
C ALA A 220 -0.84 -3.92 -9.54
N SER A 221 -0.56 -3.32 -10.71
CA SER A 221 0.37 -3.88 -11.70
C SER A 221 1.80 -4.01 -11.19
N ILE A 222 2.25 -3.07 -10.35
CA ILE A 222 3.58 -3.12 -9.73
C ILE A 222 3.66 -4.28 -8.74
N PHE A 223 2.62 -4.47 -7.93
CA PHE A 223 2.59 -5.59 -6.98
C PHE A 223 2.56 -6.95 -7.68
N ALA A 224 1.85 -7.08 -8.79
CA ALA A 224 1.86 -8.29 -9.60
C ALA A 224 3.28 -8.61 -10.14
N ARG A 225 4.04 -7.59 -10.55
CA ARG A 225 5.43 -7.75 -11.03
C ARG A 225 6.46 -7.97 -9.92
N GLY A 226 6.23 -7.41 -8.73
CA GLY A 226 7.12 -7.60 -7.57
C GLY A 226 7.12 -9.04 -7.07
N ASP A 227 5.98 -9.72 -7.15
CA ASP A 227 5.85 -11.11 -6.70
C ASP A 227 6.42 -12.13 -7.70
N THR A 228 6.40 -11.84 -9.01
CA THR A 228 7.04 -12.72 -10.00
C THR A 228 8.56 -12.76 -9.84
N LYS A 229 9.19 -11.65 -9.44
CA LYS A 229 10.65 -11.57 -9.19
C LYS A 229 11.07 -12.35 -7.94
N LYS A 230 10.27 -12.32 -6.86
CA LYS A 230 10.55 -13.12 -5.66
C LYS A 230 10.39 -14.63 -5.89
N ASN A 231 9.44 -15.04 -6.73
CA ASN A 231 9.23 -16.46 -7.05
C ASN A 231 10.29 -17.02 -8.02
N SER A 232 10.89 -16.22 -8.89
CA SER A 232 11.97 -16.68 -9.77
C SER A 232 13.30 -16.87 -9.04
N ASP A 233 13.54 -16.14 -7.95
CA ASP A 233 14.75 -16.27 -7.12
C ASP A 233 14.62 -17.40 -6.07
N ALA A 234 13.43 -17.99 -5.93
CA ALA A 234 13.11 -19.05 -4.97
C ALA A 234 12.93 -20.44 -5.62
N ALA A 235 13.18 -20.57 -6.93
CA ALA A 235 13.14 -21.82 -7.69
C ALA A 235 14.53 -22.16 -8.25
#